data_AF-A0A846EM63-F1
#
_entry.id   AF-A0A846EM63-F1
#
_cell.length_a   1.000
_cell.length_b   1.000
_cell.length_c   1.000
_cell.angle_alpha   90.00
_cell.angle_beta   90.00
_cell.angle_gamma   90.00
#
_symmetry.space_group_name_H-M   'P 1'
#
loop_
_entity.id
_entity.type
_entity.pdbx_description
1 polymer ?
#
loop_
_entity_poly.entity_id
_entity_poly.type
_entity_poly.pdbx_seq_one_letter_code
_entity_poly.pdbx_strand_id
1 'polypeptide(L)' 'KGFVLLKKRWVVERTFGWLMSCRRLVRDYEFLPTTSETFIYLTMIRIMVRRLA' A
#
# COMPACT_ATOMS: atom_id res chain seq x y z
N LYS A 1 13.33 -19.07 17.45
CA LYS A 1 12.10 -18.25 17.65
C LYS A 1 11.29 -18.32 16.34
N GLY A 2 10.08 -18.88 16.37
CA GLY A 2 9.27 -19.15 15.17
C GLY A 2 8.30 -18.03 14.80
N PHE A 3 7.46 -18.28 13.78
CA PHE A 3 6.41 -17.36 13.37
C PHE A 3 5.33 -17.24 14.47
N VAL A 4 5.06 -16.00 14.91
CA VAL A 4 3.97 -15.71 15.85
C VAL A 4 2.75 -15.26 15.06
N LEU A 5 1.66 -16.01 15.17
CA LEU A 5 0.41 -15.71 14.50
C LEU A 5 -0.28 -14.51 15.18
N LEU A 6 -0.20 -13.35 14.55
CA LEU A 6 -0.88 -12.13 15.00
C LEU A 6 -2.29 -12.07 14.40
N LYS A 7 -3.30 -11.91 15.25
CA LYS A 7 -4.70 -11.77 14.84
C LYS A 7 -4.84 -10.56 13.89
N LYS A 8 -5.46 -10.76 12.71
CA LYS A 8 -5.68 -9.76 11.65
C LYS A 8 -4.43 -9.20 10.94
N ARG A 9 -3.25 -9.83 11.10
CA ARG A 9 -2.03 -9.44 10.37
C ARG A 9 -2.22 -9.28 8.85
N TRP A 10 -3.06 -10.14 8.28
CA TRP A 10 -3.40 -10.12 6.85
C TRP A 10 -3.96 -8.77 6.37
N VAL A 11 -4.61 -7.97 7.24
CA VAL A 11 -5.18 -6.67 6.85
C VAL A 11 -4.06 -5.71 6.44
N VAL A 12 -3.00 -5.66 7.25
CA VAL A 12 -1.82 -4.82 7.00
C VAL A 12 -1.03 -5.34 5.81
N GLU A 13 -0.82 -6.65 5.72
CA GLU A 13 -0.12 -7.26 4.59
C GLU A 13 -0.88 -7.04 3.27
N ARG A 14 -2.22 -7.06 3.31
CA ARG A 14 -3.06 -6.74 2.15
C ARG A 14 -2.89 -5.30 1.69
N THR A 15 -2.83 -4.33 2.62
CA THR A 15 -2.56 -2.94 2.25
C THR A 15 -1.21 -2.79 1.55
N PHE A 16 -0.17 -3.47 2.04
CA PHE A 16 1.13 -3.49 1.37
C PHE A 16 1.05 -4.15 -0.02
N GLY A 17 0.30 -5.23 -0.18
CA GLY A 17 0.07 -5.85 -1.50
C GLY A 17 -0.57 -4.90 -2.52
N TRP A 18 -1.49 -4.05 -2.08
CA TRP A 18 -2.06 -3.02 -2.96
C TRP A 18 -1.06 -1.92 -3.33
N LEU A 19 -0.24 -1.46 -2.38
CA LEU A 19 0.82 -0.49 -2.64
C LEU A 19 1.83 -1.05 -3.66
N MET A 20 2.24 -2.31 -3.49
CA MET A 20 3.16 -3.01 -4.41
C MET A 20 2.59 -3.19 -5.82
N SER A 21 1.26 -3.21 -5.98
CA SER A 21 0.63 -3.24 -7.31
C SER A 21 0.83 -1.93 -8.08
N CYS A 22 1.17 -0.84 -7.39
CA CYS A 22 1.52 0.43 -8.01
C CYS A 22 3.02 0.51 -8.21
N ARG A 23 3.47 0.31 -9.46
CA ARG A 23 4.91 0.26 -9.85
C ARG A 23 5.75 1.40 -9.28
N ARG A 24 5.16 2.58 -9.10
CA ARG A 24 5.85 3.77 -8.60
C ARG A 24 6.18 3.70 -7.09
N LEU A 25 5.46 2.89 -6.32
CA LEU A 25 5.69 2.67 -4.89
C LEU A 25 6.52 1.41 -4.60
N VAL A 26 6.85 0.61 -5.62
CA VAL A 26 7.68 -0.60 -5.46
C VAL A 26 9.09 -0.26 -4.99
N ARG A 27 9.60 0.90 -5.40
CA ARG A 27 10.86 1.47 -4.91
C ARG A 27 10.69 2.97 -4.79
N ASP A 28 11.15 3.54 -3.68
CA ASP A 28 11.09 4.99 -3.48
C ASP A 28 12.15 5.66 -4.37
N TYR A 29 11.69 6.20 -5.48
CA TYR A 29 12.52 6.97 -6.42
C TYR A 29 12.33 8.47 -6.24
N GLU A 30 11.37 8.87 -5.42
CA GLU A 30 10.99 10.27 -5.31
C GLU A 30 11.99 11.00 -4.40
N PHE A 31 12.38 12.21 -4.78
CA PHE A 31 13.35 12.98 -4.00
C PHE A 31 12.75 13.53 -2.70
N LEU A 32 11.43 13.75 -2.67
CA LEU A 32 10.71 14.24 -1.51
C LEU A 32 9.77 13.15 -0.95
N PRO A 33 9.63 13.06 0.38
CA PRO A 33 8.67 12.15 1.00
C PRO A 33 7.21 12.56 0.71
N THR A 34 6.95 13.85 0.45
CA THR A 34 5.60 14.34 0.13
C THR A 34 5.08 13.74 -1.17
N THR A 35 5.96 13.55 -2.16
CA THR A 35 5.60 12.93 -3.44
C THR A 35 5.22 11.46 -3.27
N SER A 36 6.01 10.67 -2.53
CA SER A 36 5.66 9.26 -2.28
C SER A 36 4.37 9.14 -1.45
N GLU A 37 4.15 10.03 -0.48
CA GLU A 37 2.91 10.14 0.28
C GLU A 37 1.69 10.41 -0.62
N THR A 38 1.79 11.36 -1.56
CA THR A 38 0.69 11.62 -2.51
C THR A 38 0.33 10.41 -3.35
N PHE A 39 1.32 9.61 -3.76
CA PHE A 39 1.08 8.36 -4.48
C PHE A 39 0.37 7.34 -3.60
N ILE A 40 0.75 7.20 -2.33
CA ILE A 40 0.03 6.31 -1.38
C ILE A 40 -1.45 6.69 -1.32
N TYR A 41 -1.78 7.97 -1.13
CA TYR A 41 -3.18 8.41 -1.13
C TYR A 41 -3.90 8.11 -2.45
N LEU A 42 -3.27 8.40 -3.59
CA LEU A 42 -3.83 8.13 -4.91
C LEU A 42 -4.13 6.64 -5.11
N THR A 43 -3.24 5.74 -4.65
CA THR A 43 -3.48 4.29 -4.75
C THR A 43 -4.71 3.87 -3.93
N MET A 44 -4.88 4.40 -2.72
CA MET A 44 -6.01 4.08 -1.86
C MET A 44 -7.32 4.61 -2.45
N ILE A 45 -7.33 5.84 -3.00
CA ILE A 45 -8.47 6.41 -3.71
C ILE A 45 -8.87 5.50 -4.89
N ARG A 46 -7.91 5.09 -5.72
CA ARG A 46 -8.17 4.20 -6.87
C ARG A 46 -8.82 2.88 -6.45
N ILE A 47 -8.42 2.31 -5.31
CA ILE A 47 -9.00 1.08 -4.77
C ILE A 47 -10.43 1.32 -4.29
N MET A 48 -10.67 2.43 -3.58
CA MET A 48 -12.02 2.78 -3.12
C MET A 48 -12.97 2.99 -4.31
N VAL A 49 -12.55 3.73 -5.33
CA VAL A 49 -13.35 3.94 -6.56
C VAL A 49 -13.70 2.63 -7.25
N ARG A 50 -12.74 1.71 -7.39
CA ARG A 50 -12.97 0.38 -7.98
C ARG A 50 -13.91 -0.52 -7.19
N ARG A 51 -14.14 -0.24 -5.92
CA ARG A 51 -15.07 -1.00 -5.06
C ARG A 51 -16.48 -0.43 -5.05
N LEU A 52 -16.62 0.83 -5.50
CA LEU A 52 -17.92 1.48 -5.62
C LEU A 52 -18.64 1.12 -6.92
N ALA A 53 -17.88 0.73 -7.95
CA ALA A 53 -18.38 0.15 -9.19
C ALA A 53 -18.65 -1.35 -9.03
#